data_AF-A0A957RPD5-F1
#
_entry.id   AF-A0A957RPD5-F1
#
_cell.length_a   1.000
_cell.length_b   1.000
_cell.length_c   1.000
_cell.angle_alpha   90.00
_cell.angle_beta   90.00
_cell.angle_gamma   90.00
#
_symmetry.space_group_name_H-M   'P 1'
#
loop_
_entity.id
_entity.type
_entity.pdbx_description
1 polymer ?
#
loop_
_entity_poly.entity_id
_entity_poly.type
_entity_poly.pdbx_seq_one_letter_code
_entity_poly.pdbx_strand_id
1 'polypeptide(L)'
;MSVLETTLGHYRAGDLGIILPHEHIFVDLGPIEAESYRAADRDEVIEVMLPYIQAARVAGVTALVECTPTGVGRRVDIVKAVSEATNFPVVVATGIYREPWVPAWAQAASEAELTAWMVRELTEGIEDTGVRAAWIKLSAGDDGITPVEA
;
A
#
# COMPACT_ATOMS: atom_id res chain seq x y z
N MET A 1 7.68 -5.36 22.84
CA MET A 1 7.58 -3.92 22.50
C MET A 1 6.93 -3.83 21.14
N SER A 2 5.95 -2.96 20.95
CA SER A 2 5.30 -2.75 19.64
C SER A 2 6.27 -2.07 18.68
N VAL A 3 6.33 -2.57 17.45
CA VAL A 3 7.08 -1.99 16.33
C VAL A 3 6.13 -1.78 15.16
N LEU A 4 6.43 -0.80 14.33
CA LEU A 4 5.73 -0.51 13.09
C LEU A 4 6.59 -0.98 11.92
N GLU A 5 6.03 -1.82 11.07
CA GLU A 5 6.64 -2.25 9.80
C GLU A 5 6.57 -1.12 8.78
N THR A 6 7.70 -0.82 8.13
CA THR A 6 7.78 0.20 7.08
C THR A 6 8.69 -0.29 5.95
N THR A 7 8.65 0.41 4.82
CA THR A 7 9.57 0.25 3.68
C THR A 7 11.05 0.40 4.04
N LEU A 8 11.39 1.08 5.14
CA LEU A 8 12.77 1.29 5.63
C LEU A 8 13.08 0.46 6.89
N GLY A 9 12.30 -0.58 7.15
CA GLY A 9 12.44 -1.45 8.32
C GLY A 9 11.55 -1.05 9.49
N HIS A 10 11.95 -1.44 10.71
CA HIS A 10 11.10 -1.29 11.89
C HIS A 10 11.34 0.03 12.62
N TYR A 11 10.25 0.70 12.98
CA TYR A 11 10.28 1.89 13.83
C TYR A 11 9.50 1.62 15.12
N ARG A 12 10.00 2.15 16.24
CA ARG A 12 9.28 2.16 17.52
C ARG A 12 8.48 3.44 17.65
N ALA A 13 7.53 3.45 18.58
CA ALA A 13 6.72 4.64 18.84
C ALA A 13 7.55 5.90 19.16
N GLY A 14 8.73 5.75 19.78
CA GLY A 14 9.62 6.88 20.08
C GLY A 14 10.45 7.38 18.89
N ASP A 15 10.52 6.61 17.80
CA ASP A 15 11.25 6.99 16.59
C ASP A 15 10.36 7.83 15.63
N LEU A 16 9.06 7.90 15.90
CA LEU A 16 8.05 8.52 15.06
C LEU A 16 7.36 9.70 15.78
N GLY A 17 6.93 10.67 15.00
CA GLY A 17 6.15 11.84 15.40
C GLY A 17 4.79 11.84 14.70
N ILE A 18 4.52 12.86 13.88
CA ILE A 18 3.26 12.92 13.12
C ILE A 18 3.26 11.82 12.05
N ILE A 19 2.16 11.08 11.97
CA ILE A 19 1.90 10.06 10.95
C ILE A 19 0.66 10.48 10.17
N LEU A 20 0.75 10.51 8.84
CA LEU A 20 -0.44 10.63 7.99
C LEU A 20 -1.05 9.24 7.78
N PRO A 21 -2.24 8.95 8.32
CA PRO A 21 -2.74 7.59 8.43
C PRO A 21 -3.40 7.07 7.15
N HIS A 22 -3.63 7.91 6.14
CA HIS A 22 -4.20 7.48 4.88
C HIS A 22 -3.78 8.36 3.72
N GLU A 23 -2.81 7.89 2.93
CA GLU A 23 -2.29 8.58 1.77
C GLU A 23 -2.12 7.61 0.58
N HIS A 24 -1.81 8.17 -0.59
CA HIS A 24 -1.53 7.40 -1.81
C HIS A 24 -0.27 7.96 -2.48
N ILE A 25 0.77 7.14 -2.60
CA ILE A 25 2.00 7.50 -3.33
C ILE A 25 1.86 7.16 -4.81
N PHE A 26 1.23 6.01 -5.09
CA PHE A 26 0.96 5.55 -6.44
C PHE A 26 -0.37 4.80 -6.44
N VAL A 27 -1.26 5.18 -7.35
CA VAL A 27 -2.57 4.55 -7.52
C VAL A 27 -2.90 4.52 -9.01
N ASP A 28 -3.55 3.46 -9.45
CA ASP A 28 -4.13 3.37 -10.79
C ASP A 28 -5.57 2.89 -10.66
N LEU A 29 -6.50 3.79 -10.97
CA LEU A 29 -7.95 3.52 -10.96
C LEU A 29 -8.47 3.15 -12.35
N GLY A 30 -7.58 2.91 -13.32
CA GLY A 30 -7.94 2.39 -14.63
C GLY A 30 -8.57 0.98 -14.57
N PRO A 31 -9.01 0.45 -15.72
CA PRO A 31 -9.52 -0.91 -15.80
C PRO A 31 -8.48 -1.92 -15.31
N ILE A 32 -8.86 -2.85 -14.42
CA ILE A 32 -7.91 -3.83 -13.86
C ILE A 32 -7.27 -4.64 -14.99
N GLU A 33 -8.05 -5.02 -15.99
CA GLU A 33 -7.63 -5.87 -17.11
C GLU A 33 -6.56 -5.23 -17.98
N ALA A 34 -6.46 -3.90 -17.98
CA ALA A 34 -5.43 -3.18 -18.72
C ALA A 34 -4.07 -3.28 -18.02
N GLU A 35 -4.05 -3.47 -16.70
CA GLU A 35 -2.85 -3.53 -15.85
C GLU A 35 -1.81 -2.42 -16.14
N SER A 36 -2.27 -1.23 -16.53
CA SER A 36 -1.41 -0.11 -16.95
C SER A 36 -0.36 0.25 -15.91
N TYR A 37 -0.71 0.15 -14.63
CA TYR A 37 0.18 0.32 -13.49
C TYR A 37 1.48 -0.51 -13.55
N ARG A 38 1.52 -1.64 -14.26
CA ARG A 38 2.73 -2.45 -14.42
C ARG A 38 3.79 -1.75 -15.26
N ALA A 39 3.37 -0.92 -16.22
CA ALA A 39 4.25 -0.16 -17.08
C ALA A 39 4.71 1.17 -16.47
N ALA A 40 4.24 1.51 -15.26
CA ALA A 40 4.64 2.74 -14.57
C ALA A 40 6.16 2.78 -14.36
N ASP A 41 6.77 3.88 -14.79
CA ASP A 41 8.18 4.16 -14.57
C ASP A 41 8.38 4.63 -13.12
N ARG A 42 9.23 3.91 -12.40
CA ARG A 42 9.55 4.18 -11.01
C ARG A 42 10.22 5.54 -10.82
N ASP A 43 11.11 5.93 -11.73
CA ASP A 43 11.91 7.14 -11.59
C ASP A 43 11.04 8.38 -11.86
N GLU A 44 10.05 8.28 -12.76
CA GLU A 44 9.01 9.32 -12.94
C GLU A 44 8.19 9.51 -11.66
N VAL A 45 7.78 8.42 -10.99
CA VAL A 45 7.02 8.51 -9.73
C VAL A 45 7.88 9.13 -8.62
N ILE A 46 9.18 8.81 -8.55
CA ILE A 46 10.10 9.44 -7.60
C ILE A 46 10.17 10.95 -7.85
N GLU A 47 10.33 11.39 -9.10
CA GLU A 47 10.39 12.81 -9.46
C GLU A 47 9.12 13.55 -9.02
N VAL A 48 7.95 12.98 -9.30
CA VAL A 48 6.66 13.56 -8.91
C VAL A 48 6.52 13.62 -7.39
N MET A 49 6.89 12.57 -6.67
CA MET A 49 6.61 12.45 -5.22
C MET A 49 7.62 13.18 -4.33
N LEU A 50 8.86 13.38 -4.81
CA LEU A 50 9.93 14.04 -4.06
C LEU A 50 9.50 15.37 -3.40
N PRO A 51 8.92 16.36 -4.10
CA PRO A 51 8.53 17.63 -3.49
C PRO A 51 7.42 17.47 -2.43
N TYR A 52 6.49 16.54 -2.61
CA TYR A 52 5.40 16.30 -1.65
C TYR A 52 5.90 15.66 -0.36
N ILE A 53 6.79 14.67 -0.46
CA ILE A 53 7.41 14.05 0.72
C ILE A 53 8.29 15.07 1.45
N GLN A 54 9.03 15.92 0.73
CA GLN A 54 9.79 17.01 1.35
C GLN A 54 8.88 18.00 2.09
N ALA A 55 7.75 18.39 1.50
CA ALA A 55 6.77 19.26 2.16
C ALA A 55 6.19 18.62 3.42
N ALA A 56 5.84 17.34 3.39
CA ALA A 56 5.38 16.59 4.56
C ALA A 56 6.43 16.57 5.68
N ARG A 57 7.70 16.33 5.34
CA ARG A 57 8.82 16.38 6.30
C ARG A 57 8.98 17.76 6.93
N VAL A 58 8.91 18.83 6.14
CA VAL A 58 8.96 20.22 6.64
C VAL A 58 7.78 20.51 7.59
N ALA A 59 6.62 19.93 7.34
CA ALA A 59 5.46 20.02 8.22
C ALA A 59 5.56 19.14 9.50
N GLY A 60 6.68 18.42 9.70
CA GLY A 60 6.91 17.57 10.88
C GLY A 60 6.34 16.15 10.77
N VAL A 61 5.88 15.74 9.58
CA VAL A 61 5.49 14.35 9.33
C VAL A 61 6.74 13.48 9.32
N THR A 62 6.64 12.31 9.95
CA THR A 62 7.74 11.36 10.13
C THR A 62 7.52 10.04 9.41
N ALA A 63 6.27 9.69 9.13
CA ALA A 63 5.87 8.55 8.31
C ALA A 63 4.49 8.80 7.71
N LEU A 64 4.14 8.06 6.67
CA LEU A 64 2.78 7.97 6.16
C LEU A 64 2.36 6.52 5.98
N VAL A 65 1.05 6.29 5.92
CA VAL A 65 0.46 5.02 5.52
C VAL A 65 0.01 5.12 4.08
N GLU A 66 0.64 4.33 3.23
CA GLU A 66 0.24 4.12 1.84
C GLU A 66 -0.88 3.09 1.82
N CYS A 67 -2.03 3.53 1.33
CA CYS A 67 -3.29 2.83 1.44
C CYS A 67 -3.82 2.32 0.11
N THR A 68 -2.96 1.97 -0.83
CA THR A 68 -3.31 1.40 -2.13
C THR A 68 -3.31 -0.13 -2.03
N PRO A 69 -4.48 -0.78 -1.88
CA PRO A 69 -4.59 -2.23 -1.86
C PRO A 69 -4.50 -2.82 -3.27
N THR A 70 -4.54 -4.14 -3.36
CA THR A 70 -4.72 -4.83 -4.64
C THR A 70 -6.01 -4.39 -5.32
N GLY A 71 -5.98 -4.29 -6.65
CA GLY A 71 -7.12 -3.85 -7.47
C GLY A 71 -6.98 -2.45 -8.05
N VAL A 72 -6.24 -1.58 -7.36
CA VAL A 72 -6.08 -0.16 -7.73
C VAL A 72 -4.61 0.24 -7.94
N GLY A 73 -3.85 -0.67 -8.57
CA GLY A 73 -2.47 -0.38 -9.00
C GLY A 73 -1.39 -0.46 -7.93
N ARG A 74 -1.57 -1.28 -6.88
CA ARG A 74 -0.55 -1.44 -5.83
C ARG A 74 0.83 -1.79 -6.41
N ARG A 75 1.81 -0.89 -6.19
CA ARG A 75 3.23 -1.02 -6.60
C ARG A 75 4.17 -0.77 -5.43
N VAL A 76 4.26 -1.74 -4.51
CA VAL A 76 5.09 -1.63 -3.29
C VAL A 76 6.58 -1.46 -3.62
N ASP A 77 7.04 -1.99 -4.76
CA ASP A 77 8.36 -1.76 -5.29
C ASP A 77 8.64 -0.28 -5.62
N ILE A 78 7.67 0.41 -6.21
CA ILE A 78 7.75 1.87 -6.46
C ILE A 78 7.68 2.64 -5.15
N VAL A 79 6.75 2.27 -4.24
CA VAL A 79 6.61 2.92 -2.93
C VAL A 79 7.91 2.81 -2.12
N LYS A 80 8.56 1.64 -2.13
CA LYS A 80 9.87 1.41 -1.52
C LYS A 80 10.93 2.31 -2.14
N ALA A 81 10.96 2.44 -3.46
CA ALA A 81 11.94 3.29 -4.13
C ALA A 81 11.76 4.79 -3.83
N VAL A 82 10.52 5.28 -3.76
CA VAL A 82 10.21 6.64 -3.29
C VAL A 82 10.70 6.83 -1.86
N SER A 83 10.40 5.86 -0.99
CA SER A 83 10.82 5.87 0.41
C SER A 83 12.35 5.90 0.57
N GLU A 84 13.07 5.10 -0.19
CA GLU A 84 14.55 5.07 -0.20
C GLU A 84 15.14 6.38 -0.74
N ALA A 85 14.63 6.89 -1.86
CA ALA A 85 15.11 8.14 -2.47
C ALA A 85 14.90 9.37 -1.57
N THR A 86 13.85 9.35 -0.75
CA THR A 86 13.49 10.47 0.15
C THR A 86 13.96 10.26 1.58
N ASN A 87 14.52 9.10 1.91
CA ASN A 87 14.79 8.64 3.29
C ASN A 87 13.59 8.91 4.22
N PHE A 88 12.40 8.48 3.80
CA PHE A 88 11.15 8.71 4.50
C PHE A 88 10.39 7.37 4.64
N PRO A 89 10.16 6.88 5.86
CA PRO A 89 9.52 5.57 6.06
C PRO A 89 8.04 5.60 5.69
N VAL A 90 7.61 4.56 4.97
CA VAL A 90 6.23 4.39 4.52
C VAL A 90 5.68 3.07 5.01
N VAL A 91 4.50 3.08 5.60
CA VAL A 91 3.74 1.88 5.95
C VAL A 91 2.91 1.46 4.75
N VAL A 92 2.86 0.16 4.41
CA VAL A 92 2.08 -0.34 3.26
C VAL A 92 0.97 -1.29 3.69
N ALA A 93 -0.11 -1.33 2.89
CA ALA A 93 -1.29 -2.17 3.13
C ALA A 93 -1.23 -3.51 2.39
N THR A 94 -1.78 -4.55 3.02
CA THR A 94 -2.40 -5.67 2.31
C THR A 94 -3.90 -5.41 2.13
N GLY A 95 -4.61 -6.33 1.47
CA GLY A 95 -6.04 -6.27 1.23
C GLY A 95 -6.41 -5.87 -0.20
N ILE A 96 -7.71 -5.73 -0.44
CA ILE A 96 -8.30 -5.60 -1.78
C ILE A 96 -9.29 -4.43 -1.76
N TYR A 97 -9.34 -3.68 -2.85
CA TYR A 97 -10.34 -2.64 -3.04
C TYR A 97 -11.75 -3.22 -3.32
N ARG A 98 -12.72 -2.33 -3.47
CA ARG A 98 -14.12 -2.69 -3.75
C ARG A 98 -14.38 -2.94 -5.23
N GLU A 99 -15.57 -3.39 -5.59
CA GLU A 99 -15.98 -3.49 -6.99
C GLU A 99 -16.01 -2.10 -7.68
N PRO A 100 -15.67 -2.00 -8.98
CA PRO A 100 -15.32 -3.09 -9.91
C PRO A 100 -13.85 -3.52 -9.83
N TRP A 101 -13.08 -3.05 -8.85
CA TRP A 101 -11.63 -3.27 -8.74
C TRP A 101 -11.25 -4.55 -7.97
N VAL A 102 -12.12 -5.54 -7.86
CA VAL A 102 -11.78 -6.85 -7.27
C VAL A 102 -11.21 -7.75 -8.36
N PRO A 103 -9.93 -8.17 -8.32
CA PRO A 103 -9.34 -8.99 -9.38
C PRO A 103 -9.99 -10.37 -9.50
N ALA A 104 -9.98 -10.95 -10.71
CA ALA A 104 -10.57 -12.25 -10.98
C ALA A 104 -10.04 -13.38 -10.06
N TRP A 105 -8.74 -13.36 -9.71
CA TRP A 105 -8.18 -14.36 -8.79
C TRP A 105 -8.80 -14.26 -7.40
N ALA A 106 -9.12 -13.05 -6.93
CA ALA A 106 -9.70 -12.82 -5.62
C ALA A 106 -11.18 -13.20 -5.59
N GLN A 107 -11.90 -12.93 -6.68
CA GLN A 107 -13.28 -13.40 -6.86
C GLN A 107 -13.38 -14.94 -6.84
N ALA A 108 -12.34 -15.63 -7.33
CA ALA A 108 -12.28 -17.08 -7.37
C ALA A 108 -11.71 -17.72 -6.08
N ALA A 109 -11.09 -16.93 -5.21
CA ALA A 109 -10.44 -17.41 -4.00
C ALA A 109 -11.46 -17.69 -2.88
N SER A 110 -11.20 -18.71 -2.08
CA SER A 110 -11.89 -18.92 -0.82
C SER A 110 -11.43 -17.94 0.27
N GLU A 111 -12.25 -17.74 1.29
CA GLU A 111 -11.88 -16.96 2.49
C GLU A 111 -10.56 -17.44 3.11
N ALA A 112 -10.33 -18.76 3.14
CA ALA A 112 -9.09 -19.35 3.65
C ALA A 112 -7.87 -18.97 2.80
N GLU A 113 -8.00 -18.93 1.47
CA GLU A 113 -6.92 -18.51 0.57
C GLU A 113 -6.62 -17.02 0.68
N LEU A 114 -7.66 -16.17 0.77
CA LEU A 114 -7.53 -14.73 1.01
C LEU A 114 -6.87 -14.43 2.35
N THR A 115 -7.31 -15.12 3.41
CA THR A 115 -6.72 -15.01 4.75
C THR A 115 -5.25 -15.41 4.73
N ALA A 116 -4.93 -16.57 4.14
CA ALA A 116 -3.56 -17.04 4.06
C ALA A 116 -2.68 -16.07 3.25
N TRP A 117 -3.20 -15.47 2.18
CA TRP A 117 -2.49 -14.46 1.41
C TRP A 117 -2.20 -13.19 2.21
N MET A 118 -3.21 -12.58 2.86
CA MET A 118 -3.01 -11.38 3.67
C MET A 118 -2.06 -11.65 4.85
N VAL A 119 -2.17 -12.82 5.50
CA VAL A 119 -1.26 -13.22 6.59
C VAL A 119 0.17 -13.31 6.08
N ARG A 120 0.42 -13.97 4.93
CA ARG A 120 1.77 -14.03 4.34
C ARG A 120 2.34 -12.63 4.09
N GLU A 121 1.54 -11.71 3.56
CA GLU A 121 2.00 -10.33 3.33
C GLU A 121 2.35 -9.58 4.61
N LEU A 122 1.63 -9.86 5.70
CA LEU A 122 1.89 -9.28 7.03
C LEU A 122 3.11 -9.91 7.73
N THR A 123 3.38 -11.20 7.52
CA THR A 123 4.40 -11.93 8.29
C THR A 123 5.70 -12.17 7.53
N GLU A 124 5.62 -12.37 6.22
CA GLU A 124 6.74 -12.80 5.36
C GLU A 124 7.15 -11.70 4.38
N GLY A 125 6.19 -11.01 3.76
CA GLY A 125 6.45 -9.92 2.82
C GLY A 125 5.49 -9.90 1.63
N ILE A 126 5.42 -8.75 0.95
CA ILE A 126 4.65 -8.55 -0.26
C ILE A 126 5.55 -8.89 -1.45
N GLU A 127 5.21 -9.96 -2.17
CA GLU A 127 5.93 -10.41 -3.37
C GLU A 127 7.46 -10.48 -3.11
N ASP A 128 8.28 -10.06 -4.09
CA ASP A 128 9.74 -10.03 -3.98
C ASP A 128 10.28 -8.69 -3.45
N THR A 129 9.42 -7.85 -2.88
CA THR A 129 9.82 -6.48 -2.47
C THR A 129 10.67 -6.43 -1.20
N GLY A 130 10.61 -7.50 -0.40
CA GLY A 130 11.20 -7.55 0.94
C GLY A 130 10.50 -6.65 1.97
N VAL A 131 9.34 -6.08 1.64
CA VAL A 131 8.55 -5.22 2.53
C VAL A 131 7.35 -5.98 3.06
N ARG A 132 7.11 -5.93 4.37
CA ARG A 132 5.89 -6.47 4.99
C ARG A 132 4.79 -5.43 5.02
N ALA A 133 3.56 -5.88 4.79
CA ALA A 133 2.39 -5.08 5.15
C ALA A 133 2.36 -4.87 6.67
N ALA A 134 1.85 -3.72 7.12
CA ALA A 134 1.63 -3.49 8.55
C ALA A 134 0.15 -3.42 8.94
N TRP A 135 -0.74 -3.39 7.94
CA TRP A 135 -2.17 -3.27 8.15
C TRP A 135 -2.95 -3.80 6.93
N ILE A 136 -4.24 -4.06 7.15
CA ILE A 136 -5.17 -4.54 6.13
C ILE A 136 -6.11 -3.40 5.76
N LYS A 137 -6.23 -3.12 4.46
CA LYS A 137 -7.24 -2.21 3.94
C LYS A 137 -8.27 -2.96 3.10
N LEU A 138 -9.53 -2.71 3.40
CA LEU A 138 -10.69 -3.15 2.63
C LEU A 138 -11.52 -1.93 2.21
N SER A 139 -12.44 -2.13 1.28
CA SER A 139 -13.36 -1.09 0.82
C SER A 139 -14.73 -1.69 0.54
N ALA A 140 -15.78 -0.89 0.71
CA ALA A 140 -17.16 -1.23 0.40
C ALA A 140 -17.76 -0.13 -0.47
N GLY A 141 -18.71 -0.50 -1.32
CA GLY A 141 -19.47 0.46 -2.13
C GLY A 141 -20.37 1.39 -1.32
N ASP A 142 -20.67 2.56 -1.88
CA ASP A 142 -21.60 3.54 -1.27
C ASP A 142 -23.04 3.01 -1.20
N ASP A 143 -23.39 2.09 -2.10
CA ASP A 143 -24.70 1.44 -2.19
C ASP A 143 -24.83 0.18 -1.29
N GLY A 144 -23.83 -0.07 -0.45
CA GLY A 144 -23.75 -1.22 0.45
C GLY A 144 -22.68 -2.24 0.03
N ILE A 145 -22.45 -3.20 0.92
CA ILE A 145 -21.49 -4.29 0.73
C ILE A 145 -22.10 -5.30 -0.25
N THR A 146 -21.45 -5.52 -1.39
CA THR A 146 -21.87 -6.55 -2.35
C THR A 146 -21.49 -7.95 -1.84
N PRO A 147 -22.03 -9.04 -2.43
CA PRO A 147 -21.62 -10.40 -2.04
C PRO A 147 -20.11 -10.68 -2.21
N VAL A 148 -19.43 -9.95 -3.11
CA VAL A 148 -17.98 -10.08 -3.31
C VAL A 148 -17.19 -9.29 -2.26
N GLU A 149 -17.77 -8.22 -1.72
CA GLU A 149 -17.15 -7.35 -0.70
C GLU A 149 -17.43 -7.82 0.75
N ALA A 150 -18.27 -8.86 0.93
CA ALA A 150 -18.78 -9.33 2.22
C ALA A 150 -17.90 -10.38 2.91
#